data_AF-A0A7C2WWR0-F1
#
_entry.id   AF-A0A7C2WWR0-F1
#
_cell.length_a   1.000
_cell.length_b   1.000
_cell.length_c   1.000
_cell.angle_alpha   90.00
_cell.angle_beta   90.00
_cell.angle_gamma   90.00
#
_symmetry.space_group_name_H-M   'P 1'
#
loop_
_entity.id
_entity.type
_entity.pdbx_description
1 polymer ?
#
loop_
_entity_poly.entity_id
_entity_poly.type
_entity_poly.pdbx_seq_one_letter_code
_entity_poly.pdbx_strand_id
1 'polypeptide(L)'
;MTNQETTSPHAGANYKIRWGLNYFLSLIKSLPDRIEPFTLLAGALPGTVPGLDVSHWQGDLTKDWWEAAYNEGYRFVFLKATEGLDYSDPNYAINKMNAKEAGFKVGAYCFARPEKNGIEQAEYFISVAGELDIGGVWDLED
;
A
#
# COMPACT_ATOMS: atom_id res chain seq x y z
N MET A 1 15.65 11.03 -31.04
CA MET A 1 15.19 9.83 -31.77
C MET A 1 13.88 9.38 -31.13
N THR A 2 13.01 8.87 -31.98
CA THR A 2 11.55 8.88 -31.96
C THR A 2 10.91 8.17 -30.77
N ASN A 3 9.86 8.78 -30.19
CA ASN A 3 8.94 8.13 -29.25
C ASN A 3 8.25 6.95 -29.96
N GLN A 4 8.33 5.76 -29.38
CA GLN A 4 7.50 4.64 -29.77
C GLN A 4 6.52 4.37 -28.62
N GLU A 5 5.29 4.83 -28.83
CA GLU A 5 4.12 4.44 -28.05
C GLU A 5 3.73 3.02 -28.44
N THR A 6 3.69 2.10 -27.48
CA THR A 6 3.05 0.80 -27.68
C THR A 6 1.84 0.73 -26.76
N THR A 7 0.65 0.87 -27.35
CA THR A 7 -0.63 0.65 -26.70
C THR A 7 -0.85 -0.86 -26.56
N SER A 8 -1.18 -1.32 -25.35
CA SER A 8 -1.79 -2.64 -25.16
C SER A 8 -3.31 -2.46 -25.09
N PRO A 9 -4.10 -3.11 -25.94
CA PRO A 9 -5.53 -3.04 -25.84
C PRO A 9 -5.96 -3.99 -24.72
N HIS A 10 -6.42 -3.45 -23.59
CA HIS A 10 -7.59 -3.90 -22.81
C HIS A 10 -7.63 -3.10 -21.49
N ALA A 11 -8.79 -2.50 -21.22
CA ALA A 11 -9.18 -1.67 -20.07
C ALA A 11 -8.45 -0.31 -19.94
N GLY A 12 -9.16 0.75 -20.33
CA GLY A 12 -8.69 2.13 -20.21
C GLY A 12 -8.72 2.64 -18.76
N ALA A 13 -7.55 2.89 -18.20
CA ALA A 13 -7.29 3.92 -17.20
C ALA A 13 -5.78 4.18 -17.18
N ASN A 14 -5.35 5.36 -17.62
CA ASN A 14 -3.94 5.76 -17.63
C ASN A 14 -3.49 6.08 -16.19
N TYR A 15 -2.90 5.13 -15.48
CA TYR A 15 -2.18 5.41 -14.24
C TYR A 15 -0.69 5.67 -14.55
N LYS A 16 -0.19 6.85 -14.15
CA LYS A 16 1.24 7.16 -14.16
C LYS A 16 1.89 6.53 -12.93
N ILE A 17 2.35 5.29 -13.02
CA ILE A 17 3.30 4.76 -12.03
C ILE A 17 4.65 5.41 -12.31
N ARG A 18 5.06 6.33 -11.43
CA ARG A 18 6.42 6.89 -11.44
C ARG A 18 7.08 6.58 -10.10
N TRP A 19 8.22 5.89 -10.21
CA TRP A 19 9.13 5.37 -9.17
C TRP A 19 8.77 3.98 -8.63
N GLY A 20 9.60 2.98 -8.97
CA GLY A 20 9.64 1.70 -8.26
C GLY A 20 9.98 0.44 -9.06
N LEU A 21 9.53 0.29 -10.32
CA LEU A 21 9.58 -1.04 -10.97
C LEU A 21 10.42 -1.12 -12.26
N ASN A 22 10.68 0.00 -12.94
CA ASN A 22 11.29 -0.03 -14.29
C ASN A 22 12.83 -0.08 -14.30
N TYR A 23 13.53 0.17 -13.19
CA TYR A 23 14.99 0.02 -13.15
C TYR A 23 15.41 -1.45 -12.96
N PHE A 24 14.57 -2.25 -12.30
CA PHE A 24 14.85 -3.64 -11.95
C PHE A 24 14.77 -4.58 -13.17
N LEU A 25 13.90 -4.29 -14.14
CA LEU A 25 13.69 -5.15 -15.32
C LEU A 25 14.69 -4.92 -16.47
N SER A 26 15.34 -3.76 -16.52
CA SER A 26 16.35 -3.44 -17.56
C SER A 26 17.66 -4.24 -17.35
N LEU A 27 18.00 -4.54 -16.10
CA LEU A 27 19.25 -5.20 -15.74
C LEU A 27 19.27 -6.71 -16.08
N ILE A 28 18.10 -7.33 -16.18
CA ILE A 28 17.96 -8.80 -16.32
C ILE A 28 18.21 -9.27 -17.77
N LYS A 29 18.02 -8.42 -18.79
CA LYS A 29 18.09 -8.84 -20.20
C LYS A 29 19.49 -8.93 -20.80
N SER A 30 20.54 -8.55 -20.09
CA SER A 30 21.88 -8.36 -20.68
C SER A 30 22.99 -9.29 -20.19
N LEU A 31 22.68 -10.30 -19.38
CA LEU A 31 23.72 -11.20 -18.86
C LEU A 31 23.64 -12.59 -19.52
N PRO A 32 24.71 -13.04 -20.20
CA PRO A 32 24.81 -14.39 -20.71
C PRO A 32 25.16 -15.36 -19.57
N ASP A 33 24.35 -16.41 -19.43
CA ASP A 33 24.61 -17.66 -18.71
C ASP A 33 25.50 -17.56 -17.45
N ARG A 34 24.89 -17.38 -16.27
CA ARG A 34 25.39 -17.95 -15.00
C ARG A 34 24.39 -17.75 -13.84
N ILE A 35 23.81 -18.89 -13.44
CA ILE A 35 23.19 -19.18 -12.14
C ILE A 35 21.92 -18.37 -11.81
N GLU A 36 20.77 -18.92 -12.16
CA GLU A 36 19.50 -18.52 -11.54
C GLU A 36 19.47 -19.06 -10.09
N PRO A 37 19.33 -18.18 -9.08
CA PRO A 37 18.06 -18.20 -8.37
C PRO A 37 17.70 -16.81 -7.85
N PHE A 38 16.96 -16.04 -8.64
CA PHE A 38 16.09 -15.01 -8.06
C PHE A 38 14.66 -15.24 -8.52
N THR A 39 14.15 -16.44 -8.22
CA THR A 39 12.72 -16.60 -7.91
C THR A 39 12.48 -15.99 -6.52
N LEU A 40 12.59 -14.66 -6.40
CA LEU A 40 12.05 -13.95 -5.25
C LEU A 40 10.55 -13.78 -5.52
N LEU A 41 9.82 -14.89 -5.36
CA LEU A 41 8.38 -14.82 -5.20
C LEU A 41 8.10 -13.81 -4.06
N ALA A 42 7.08 -12.98 -4.22
CA ALA A 42 6.44 -12.36 -3.08
C ALA A 42 6.05 -13.50 -2.11
N GLY A 43 6.79 -13.58 -1.01
CA GLY A 43 7.18 -14.85 -0.38
C GLY A 43 8.60 -14.70 0.19
N ALA A 44 8.86 -13.60 0.88
CA ALA A 44 8.72 -13.57 2.33
C ALA A 44 9.70 -14.59 2.95
N LEU A 45 10.66 -14.09 3.72
CA LEU A 45 11.52 -14.94 4.55
C LEU A 45 10.64 -16.02 5.22
N PRO A 46 11.06 -17.30 5.23
CA PRO A 46 10.25 -18.37 5.81
C PRO A 46 9.70 -17.96 7.17
N GLY A 47 8.37 -17.92 7.30
CA GLY A 47 7.68 -17.52 8.53
C GLY A 47 7.15 -16.08 8.59
N THR A 48 7.26 -15.27 7.53
CA THR A 48 6.60 -13.95 7.47
C THR A 48 5.36 -13.95 6.57
N VAL A 49 4.41 -13.08 6.89
CA VAL A 49 3.20 -12.83 6.08
C VAL A 49 3.38 -11.47 5.40
N PRO A 50 3.26 -11.36 4.07
CA PRO A 50 3.37 -10.08 3.39
C PRO A 50 2.10 -9.22 3.61
N GLY A 51 2.32 -7.93 3.79
CA GLY A 51 1.26 -6.94 3.94
C GLY A 51 1.61 -5.62 3.25
N LEU A 52 0.65 -4.69 3.28
CA LEU A 52 0.72 -3.38 2.62
C LEU A 52 0.65 -2.25 3.66
N ASP A 53 1.21 -1.11 3.31
CA ASP A 53 0.97 0.19 3.95
C ASP A 53 0.46 1.18 2.89
N VAL A 54 -0.69 1.81 3.15
CA VAL A 54 -1.38 2.65 2.16
C VAL A 54 -1.94 3.92 2.81
N SER A 55 -1.82 5.02 2.09
CA SER A 55 -2.43 6.32 2.37
C SER A 55 -3.02 6.93 1.10
N HIS A 56 -3.54 8.15 1.16
CA HIS A 56 -3.93 8.92 -0.02
C HIS A 56 -2.80 9.13 -1.04
N TRP A 57 -1.52 8.97 -0.65
CA TRP A 57 -0.39 9.12 -1.57
C TRP A 57 -0.35 8.08 -2.69
N GLN A 58 -0.98 6.92 -2.48
CA GLN A 58 -1.16 5.90 -3.52
C GLN A 58 -2.26 6.27 -4.53
N GLY A 59 -2.99 7.36 -4.29
CA GLY A 59 -4.12 7.79 -5.13
C GLY A 59 -5.35 6.94 -4.94
N ASP A 60 -6.21 6.91 -5.96
CA ASP A 60 -7.48 6.19 -5.93
C ASP A 60 -7.25 4.71 -6.29
N LEU A 61 -7.27 3.84 -5.27
CA LEU A 61 -7.16 2.40 -5.44
C LEU A 61 -8.53 1.77 -5.67
N THR A 62 -8.74 1.25 -6.87
CA THR A 62 -10.00 0.61 -7.26
C THR A 62 -10.19 -0.74 -6.56
N LYS A 63 -11.43 -1.24 -6.55
CA LYS A 63 -11.74 -2.58 -6.02
C LYS A 63 -10.91 -3.68 -6.69
N ASP A 64 -10.82 -3.67 -8.02
CA ASP A 64 -10.04 -4.64 -8.79
C ASP A 64 -8.55 -4.63 -8.41
N TRP A 65 -8.01 -3.47 -8.03
CA TRP A 65 -6.63 -3.36 -7.55
C TRP A 65 -6.44 -4.11 -6.22
N TRP A 66 -7.38 -3.92 -5.28
CA TRP A 66 -7.35 -4.63 -3.99
C TRP A 66 -7.48 -6.14 -4.17
N GLU A 67 -8.40 -6.59 -5.05
CA GLU A 67 -8.55 -8.01 -5.38
C GLU A 67 -7.27 -8.59 -6.01
N ALA A 68 -6.65 -7.86 -6.93
CA ALA A 68 -5.38 -8.26 -7.55
C ALA A 68 -4.26 -8.39 -6.51
N ALA A 69 -4.10 -7.42 -5.61
CA ALA A 69 -3.10 -7.47 -4.54
C ALA A 69 -3.32 -8.67 -3.60
N TYR A 70 -4.57 -8.99 -3.24
CA TYR A 70 -4.84 -10.17 -2.42
C TYR A 70 -4.42 -11.48 -3.14
N ASN A 71 -4.71 -11.57 -4.44
CA ASN A 71 -4.34 -12.70 -5.28
C ASN A 71 -2.82 -12.85 -5.47
N GLU A 72 -2.05 -11.76 -5.39
CA GLU A 72 -0.58 -11.77 -5.41
C GLU A 72 0.06 -12.28 -4.10
N GLY A 73 -0.73 -12.45 -3.03
CA GLY A 73 -0.28 -13.08 -1.80
C GLY A 73 -0.28 -12.19 -0.56
N TYR A 74 -0.57 -10.90 -0.68
CA TYR A 74 -0.72 -10.00 0.46
C TYR A 74 -1.94 -10.38 1.32
N ARG A 75 -1.84 -10.25 2.66
CA ARG A 75 -2.90 -10.72 3.58
C ARG A 75 -3.40 -9.68 4.56
N PHE A 76 -2.61 -8.66 4.84
CA PHE A 76 -3.01 -7.56 5.70
C PHE A 76 -2.59 -6.21 5.13
N VAL A 77 -3.25 -5.17 5.60
CA VAL A 77 -2.91 -3.79 5.27
C VAL A 77 -3.04 -2.89 6.48
N PHE A 78 -2.08 -1.97 6.65
CA PHE A 78 -2.24 -0.80 7.50
C PHE A 78 -2.61 0.40 6.62
N LEU A 79 -3.69 1.08 6.98
CA LEU A 79 -4.18 2.26 6.28
C LEU A 79 -3.95 3.51 7.13
N LYS A 80 -3.43 4.58 6.53
CA LYS A 80 -3.36 5.88 7.22
C LYS A 80 -4.78 6.32 7.53
N ALA A 81 -5.10 6.50 8.82
CA ALA A 81 -6.39 7.03 9.24
C ALA A 81 -6.29 8.52 9.53
N THR A 82 -5.31 8.91 10.32
CA THR A 82 -5.16 10.30 10.78
C THR A 82 -3.70 10.77 10.75
N GLU A 83 -3.55 12.09 10.80
CA GLU A 83 -2.29 12.76 11.09
C GLU A 83 -2.56 13.91 12.08
N GLY A 84 -1.79 13.97 13.16
CA GLY A 84 -1.98 15.00 14.18
C GLY A 84 -3.40 14.99 14.78
N LEU A 85 -3.98 16.19 14.92
CA LEU A 85 -5.24 16.40 15.65
C LEU A 85 -6.47 16.61 14.75
N ASP A 86 -6.25 16.89 13.47
CA ASP A 86 -7.30 17.45 12.60
C ASP A 86 -7.27 16.94 11.16
N TYR A 87 -6.27 16.14 10.78
CA TYR A 87 -6.22 15.55 9.45
C TYR A 87 -6.71 14.10 9.46
N SER A 88 -7.77 13.83 8.71
CA SER A 88 -8.18 12.48 8.32
C SER A 88 -7.73 12.20 6.90
N ASP A 89 -7.17 11.01 6.65
CA ASP A 89 -6.82 10.62 5.29
C ASP A 89 -8.09 10.49 4.43
N PRO A 90 -8.20 11.23 3.31
CA PRO A 90 -9.42 11.28 2.51
C PRO A 90 -9.78 9.93 1.89
N ASN A 91 -8.80 9.04 1.70
CA ASN A 91 -9.00 7.73 1.08
C ASN A 91 -9.18 6.60 2.11
N TYR A 92 -9.10 6.89 3.42
CA TYR A 92 -9.19 5.88 4.47
C TYR A 92 -10.47 5.04 4.38
N ALA A 93 -11.63 5.69 4.30
CA ALA A 93 -12.92 4.99 4.34
C ALA A 93 -13.11 4.07 3.13
N ILE A 94 -12.79 4.55 1.92
CA ILE A 94 -12.93 3.78 0.69
C ILE A 94 -11.91 2.64 0.62
N ASN A 95 -10.66 2.89 1.02
CA ASN A 95 -9.62 1.86 1.05
C ASN A 95 -9.94 0.78 2.09
N LYS A 96 -10.43 1.16 3.27
CA LYS A 96 -10.86 0.22 4.32
C LYS A 96 -11.97 -0.70 3.83
N MET A 97 -12.98 -0.13 3.16
CA MET A 97 -14.09 -0.90 2.60
C MET A 97 -13.58 -1.88 1.52
N ASN A 98 -12.85 -1.40 0.53
CA ASN A 98 -12.35 -2.22 -0.57
C ASN A 98 -11.38 -3.32 -0.10
N ALA A 99 -10.49 -3.00 0.83
CA ALA A 99 -9.57 -3.97 1.41
C ALA A 99 -10.31 -5.09 2.17
N LYS A 100 -11.33 -4.74 2.97
CA LYS A 100 -12.17 -5.72 3.67
C LYS A 100 -12.93 -6.60 2.67
N GLU A 101 -13.51 -6.02 1.62
CA GLU A 101 -14.21 -6.77 0.58
C GLU A 101 -13.28 -7.74 -0.17
N ALA A 102 -12.03 -7.36 -0.42
CA ALA A 102 -11.01 -8.22 -1.03
C ALA A 102 -10.47 -9.30 -0.07
N GLY A 103 -10.81 -9.25 1.22
CA GLY A 103 -10.44 -10.27 2.22
C GLY A 103 -9.20 -9.95 3.06
N PHE A 104 -8.67 -8.72 2.99
CA PHE A 104 -7.54 -8.32 3.84
C PHE A 104 -7.94 -8.22 5.31
N LYS A 105 -6.97 -8.49 6.19
CA LYS A 105 -7.01 -8.02 7.58
C LYS A 105 -6.59 -6.54 7.63
N VAL A 106 -7.45 -5.68 8.16
CA VAL A 106 -7.23 -4.24 8.14
C VAL A 106 -6.81 -3.72 9.51
N GLY A 107 -5.63 -3.12 9.55
CA GLY A 107 -5.17 -2.22 10.59
C GLY A 107 -5.20 -0.77 10.12
N ALA A 108 -4.90 0.15 11.02
CA ALA A 108 -4.77 1.56 10.69
C ALA A 108 -3.60 2.19 11.43
N TYR A 109 -3.08 3.31 10.92
CA TYR A 109 -2.04 4.06 11.61
C TYR A 109 -2.37 5.55 11.74
N CYS A 110 -1.84 6.15 12.80
CA CYS A 110 -1.81 7.59 13.01
C CYS A 110 -0.39 8.09 12.76
N PHE A 111 -0.21 9.00 11.80
CA PHE A 111 1.04 9.73 11.64
C PHE A 111 1.12 10.79 12.75
N ALA A 112 1.84 10.47 13.82
CA ALA A 112 1.79 11.24 15.04
C ALA A 112 2.71 12.47 14.95
N ARG A 113 2.20 13.60 15.42
CA ARG A 113 2.95 14.86 15.51
C ARG A 113 3.51 15.00 16.93
N PRO A 114 4.83 14.91 17.14
CA PRO A 114 5.44 14.86 18.48
C PRO A 114 5.25 16.16 19.28
N GLU A 115 4.99 17.28 18.59
CA GLU A 115 4.71 18.57 19.20
C GLU A 115 3.24 18.74 19.64
N LYS A 116 2.38 17.75 19.38
CA LYS A 116 0.94 17.77 19.71
C LYS A 116 0.62 16.87 20.91
N ASN A 117 -0.55 17.07 21.51
CA ASN A 117 -1.00 16.25 22.63
C ASN A 117 -1.29 14.80 22.19
N GLY A 118 -0.58 13.82 22.75
CA GLY A 118 -0.74 12.42 22.37
C GLY A 118 -2.10 11.81 22.69
N ILE A 119 -2.76 12.23 23.79
CA ILE A 119 -4.09 11.74 24.17
C ILE A 119 -5.13 12.22 23.15
N GLU A 120 -5.11 13.52 22.82
CA GLU A 120 -6.05 14.09 21.84
C GLU A 120 -5.85 13.48 20.45
N GLN A 121 -4.61 13.22 20.04
CA GLN A 121 -4.33 12.51 18.78
C GLN A 121 -4.88 11.08 18.81
N ALA A 122 -4.75 10.36 19.93
CA ALA A 122 -5.26 9.00 20.07
C ALA A 122 -6.79 8.96 20.05
N GLU A 123 -7.45 9.89 20.73
CA GLU A 123 -8.91 10.04 20.69
C GLU A 123 -9.40 10.34 19.27
N TYR A 124 -8.72 11.25 18.56
CA TYR A 124 -9.04 11.55 17.17
C TYR A 124 -8.82 10.35 16.26
N PHE A 125 -7.68 9.65 16.38
CA PHE A 125 -7.40 8.41 15.66
C PHE A 125 -8.49 7.36 15.87
N ILE A 126 -8.89 7.08 17.11
CA ILE A 126 -9.95 6.11 17.41
C ILE A 126 -11.27 6.51 16.76
N SER A 127 -11.61 7.81 16.79
CA SER A 127 -12.85 8.31 16.20
C SER A 127 -12.94 8.12 14.68
N VAL A 128 -11.80 8.20 13.97
CA VAL A 128 -11.71 8.05 12.52
C VAL A 128 -11.49 6.58 12.12
N ALA A 129 -10.58 5.90 12.82
CA ALA A 129 -10.20 4.53 12.50
C ALA A 129 -11.34 3.53 12.75
N GLY A 130 -12.14 3.72 13.80
CA GLY A 130 -13.22 2.79 14.16
C GLY A 130 -12.71 1.36 14.38
N GLU A 131 -13.51 0.35 14.00
CA GLU A 131 -13.18 -1.06 14.21
C GLU A 131 -12.09 -1.58 13.27
N LEU A 132 -11.07 -2.25 13.82
CA LEU A 132 -9.89 -2.78 13.12
C LEU A 132 -9.72 -4.28 13.41
N ASP A 133 -9.23 -5.04 12.42
CA ASP A 133 -8.96 -6.48 12.57
C ASP A 133 -7.65 -6.76 13.32
N ILE A 134 -6.63 -5.94 13.08
CA ILE A 134 -5.25 -6.15 13.57
C ILE A 134 -4.70 -4.96 14.37
N GLY A 135 -5.58 -4.08 14.84
CA GLY A 135 -5.24 -2.97 15.73
C GLY A 135 -4.68 -1.73 15.03
N GLY A 136 -4.35 -0.73 15.87
CA GLY A 136 -3.80 0.55 15.45
C GLY A 136 -2.29 0.64 15.67
N VAL A 137 -1.59 1.37 14.80
CA VAL A 137 -0.16 1.68 14.89
C VAL A 137 0.02 3.17 15.16
N TRP A 138 0.91 3.47 16.10
CA TRP A 138 1.39 4.83 16.34
C TRP A 138 2.66 5.03 15.53
N ASP A 139 2.55 5.81 14.46
CA ASP A 139 3.66 6.05 13.55
C ASP A 139 4.44 7.28 14.03
N LEU A 140 5.67 7.03 14.49
CA LEU A 140 6.55 8.01 15.13
C LEU A 140 7.76 8.24 14.24
N GLU A 141 7.63 9.16 13.30
CA GLU A 141 8.68 9.57 12.37
C GLU A 141 8.49 11.03 11.95
N ASP A 142 9.57 11.67 11.50
CA ASP A 142 9.63 13.08 11.09
C ASP A 142 9.79 13.30 9.58
#